data_AF-A0A2T0AQD3-F1
#
_entry.id   AF-A0A2T0AQD3-F1
#
_cell.length_a   1.000
_cell.length_b   1.000
_cell.length_c   1.000
_cell.angle_alpha   90.00
_cell.angle_beta   90.00
_cell.angle_gamma   90.00
#
_symmetry.space_group_name_H-M   'P 1'
#
loop_
_entity.id
_entity.type
_entity.pdbx_description
1 polymer ?
#
loop_
_entity_poly.entity_id
_entity_poly.type
_entity_poly.pdbx_seq_one_letter_code
_entity_poly.pdbx_strand_id
1 'polypeptide(L)'
;MAVFWALFPLTSLFFLYATLVGAEGEFVVRPRFLALKEFGPRNIIYHEGNKYKVVRSLLPPGTIESRFLRAKLCKVCGYFHEGDDINLDLCCNCGTRFDGQTSEYIARLFEMTTVATRRVERITSDEEERVREGYEVTTHYRFAYGPGGPRVIKATVVDASGQSLLEMLYAPAATLWRINHGWKRSREVGFTLNTANGYWSGRPEQDDEEPGLGQENILTGVRLLVRDTHNILLLKLPRNIIQNEGRENATLAALQYALQRGLQTLFQVEEDEIASERIGEGEHQAILMWEAAEGGVGVLGRLVAEPGALARVAREALVICHFDPDSGADLRTGEDGCACACYDCLLSYYNQPDHPILNRHLAKDLLMRLTRGISRCGHGGRDYEQHYQWLRGLTDTRSELERRFLDHLYFTGRRLPDYAQRNLEDIYCCPDFYYEEGHVCVFCDGSIHDSPEQRARDNEVRAELEDLGYRVIVIRYDQDLEAQVAAYPDVFGEGKA
;
A
#
# COMPACT_ATOMS: atom_id res chain seq x y z
N MET A 1 0.91 47.99 2.41
CA MET A 1 0.71 46.93 3.43
C MET A 1 -0.64 46.20 3.29
N ALA A 2 -1.16 46.13 2.08
CA ALA A 2 -2.13 45.15 1.59
C ALA A 2 -1.66 44.84 0.17
N VAL A 3 -1.99 43.68 -0.40
CA VAL A 3 -1.46 43.15 -1.68
C VAL A 3 -0.14 42.39 -1.53
N PHE A 4 -0.15 41.22 -0.88
CA PHE A 4 0.81 40.11 -1.15
C PHE A 4 0.28 38.74 -0.65
N TRP A 5 -1.04 38.56 -0.56
CA TRP A 5 -1.69 37.30 -0.14
C TRP A 5 -2.37 36.54 -1.29
N ALA A 6 -2.23 37.00 -2.53
CA ALA A 6 -2.91 36.42 -3.68
C ALA A 6 -1.89 36.12 -4.77
N LEU A 7 -1.27 34.93 -4.69
CA LEU A 7 -0.66 34.15 -5.79
C LEU A 7 0.04 32.92 -5.17
N PHE A 8 -0.73 32.00 -4.61
CA PHE A 8 -0.27 30.63 -4.38
C PHE A 8 -1.35 29.69 -4.90
N PRO A 9 -1.01 28.65 -5.67
CA PRO A 9 -1.99 27.62 -5.96
C PRO A 9 -2.35 26.95 -4.63
N LEU A 10 -3.65 26.91 -4.33
CA LEU A 10 -4.30 26.10 -3.29
C LEU A 10 -4.10 24.59 -3.47
N THR A 11 -3.11 24.16 -4.26
CA THR A 11 -2.97 22.82 -4.80
C THR A 11 -1.51 22.41 -4.86
N SER A 12 -0.95 22.04 -3.71
CA SER A 12 -0.34 20.72 -3.69
C SER A 12 -0.76 20.05 -2.39
N LEU A 13 -1.68 19.11 -2.53
CA LEU A 13 -2.20 18.27 -1.44
C LEU A 13 -1.10 17.35 -0.86
N PHE A 14 0.12 17.36 -1.40
CA PHE A 14 1.22 16.47 -1.02
C PHE A 14 2.25 17.10 -0.07
N PHE A 15 2.32 18.44 0.04
CA PHE A 15 3.39 19.11 0.79
C PHE A 15 2.89 19.85 2.04
N LEU A 16 3.77 19.92 3.05
CA LEU A 16 3.67 20.82 4.19
C LEU A 16 4.82 21.83 4.18
N TYR A 17 4.58 22.96 4.83
CA TYR A 17 5.47 24.11 4.82
C TYR A 17 5.89 24.46 6.25
N ALA A 18 7.15 24.84 6.42
CA ALA A 18 7.66 25.48 7.62
C ALA A 18 8.11 26.91 7.30
N THR A 19 7.56 27.89 8.02
CA THR A 19 7.95 29.30 7.89
C THR A 19 9.09 29.59 8.86
N LEU A 20 10.21 30.09 8.34
CA LEU A 20 11.41 30.42 9.11
C LEU A 20 11.38 31.88 9.60
N VAL A 21 10.91 32.13 10.82
CA VAL A 21 10.82 33.51 11.34
C VAL A 21 12.21 34.05 11.69
N GLY A 22 12.60 35.14 11.03
CA GLY A 22 13.89 35.84 11.22
C GLY A 22 14.78 35.91 9.97
N ALA A 23 14.45 35.15 8.92
CA ALA A 23 14.86 35.37 7.54
C ALA A 23 13.64 35.90 6.78
N GLU A 24 13.78 36.88 5.87
CA GLU A 24 12.64 37.45 5.16
C GLU A 24 11.94 36.39 4.29
N GLY A 25 10.84 35.82 4.78
CA GLY A 25 9.89 35.06 3.95
C GLY A 25 10.35 33.68 3.45
N GLU A 26 11.35 33.06 4.07
CA GLU A 26 11.82 31.72 3.66
C GLU A 26 10.90 30.59 4.16
N PHE A 27 10.62 29.66 3.24
CA PHE A 27 9.80 28.47 3.49
C PHE A 27 10.59 27.20 3.18
N VAL A 28 10.52 26.24 4.10
CA VAL A 28 10.99 24.87 3.83
C VAL A 28 9.79 24.01 3.46
N VAL A 29 9.88 23.32 2.33
CA VAL A 29 8.83 22.45 1.80
C VAL A 29 9.23 20.99 1.98
N ARG A 30 8.30 20.15 2.47
CA ARG A 30 8.52 18.71 2.67
C ARG A 30 7.29 17.89 2.33
N PRO A 31 7.45 16.68 1.75
CA PRO A 31 6.34 15.74 1.60
C PRO A 31 5.65 15.50 2.94
N ARG A 32 4.32 15.40 2.95
CA ARG A 32 3.49 15.34 4.17
C ARG A 32 3.96 14.29 5.19
N PHE A 33 4.25 13.08 4.72
CA PHE A 33 4.65 11.98 5.60
C PHE A 33 6.02 12.19 6.25
N LEU A 34 6.95 12.85 5.55
CA LEU A 34 8.24 13.23 6.10
C LEU A 34 8.10 14.43 7.05
N ALA A 35 7.30 15.43 6.63
CA ALA A 35 7.00 16.61 7.41
C ALA A 35 6.37 16.30 8.77
N LEU A 36 5.57 15.23 8.90
CA LEU A 36 5.01 14.81 10.19
C LEU A 36 6.09 14.59 11.26
N LYS A 37 7.26 14.09 10.87
CA LYS A 37 8.42 13.90 11.75
C LYS A 37 9.30 15.15 11.78
N GLU A 38 9.63 15.74 10.64
CA GLU A 38 10.55 16.90 10.58
C GLU A 38 9.94 18.16 11.19
N PHE A 39 8.67 18.43 10.91
CA PHE A 39 7.95 19.64 11.33
C PHE A 39 7.08 19.39 12.57
N GLY A 40 7.34 18.31 13.30
CA GLY A 40 6.61 17.97 14.52
C GLY A 40 6.74 19.06 15.61
N PRO A 41 5.81 19.11 16.58
CA PRO A 41 5.80 20.13 17.63
C PRO A 41 7.10 20.13 18.41
N ARG A 42 7.71 21.31 18.53
CA ARG A 42 8.98 21.54 19.23
C ARG A 42 10.18 20.78 18.64
N ASN A 43 10.08 20.22 17.45
CA ASN A 43 11.25 19.69 16.75
C ASN A 43 12.20 20.82 16.34
N ILE A 44 13.46 20.47 16.08
CA ILE A 44 14.49 21.40 15.60
C ILE A 44 14.80 21.11 14.14
N ILE A 45 14.60 22.11 13.29
CA ILE A 45 14.93 22.09 11.87
C ILE A 45 16.30 22.75 11.68
N TYR A 46 17.21 22.04 11.03
CA TYR A 46 18.52 22.56 10.64
C TYR A 46 18.45 23.06 9.20
N HIS A 47 18.69 24.36 8.98
CA HIS A 47 18.63 24.97 7.66
C HIS A 47 19.69 26.06 7.55
N GLU A 48 20.52 25.98 6.50
CA GLU A 48 21.60 26.94 6.22
C GLU A 48 22.51 27.25 7.43
N GLY A 49 22.88 26.20 8.18
CA GLY A 49 23.72 26.34 9.38
C GLY A 49 23.01 26.93 10.61
N ASN A 50 21.73 27.28 10.48
CA ASN A 50 20.89 27.80 11.56
C ASN A 50 19.96 26.71 12.12
N LYS A 51 19.54 26.89 13.37
CA LYS A 51 18.59 26.03 14.07
C LYS A 51 17.26 26.76 14.26
N TYR A 52 16.18 26.10 13.88
CA TYR A 52 14.83 26.65 13.97
C TYR A 52 13.93 25.69 14.75
N LYS A 53 13.40 26.14 15.87
CA LYS A 53 12.47 25.37 16.70
C LYS A 53 11.05 25.56 16.21
N VAL A 54 10.30 24.47 15.99
CA VAL A 54 8.88 24.53 15.65
C VAL A 54 8.08 25.00 16.86
N VAL A 55 7.43 26.16 16.79
CA VAL A 55 6.76 26.79 17.93
C VAL A 55 5.24 26.85 17.80
N ARG A 56 4.71 26.97 16.57
CA ARG A 56 3.25 27.03 16.35
C ARG A 56 2.82 26.36 15.06
N SER A 57 1.57 25.92 15.04
CA SER A 57 0.84 25.61 13.82
C SER A 57 0.04 26.83 13.38
N LEU A 58 0.11 27.17 12.09
CA LEU A 58 -0.70 28.24 11.52
C LEU A 58 -2.15 27.76 11.45
N LEU A 59 -3.01 28.45 12.19
CA LEU A 59 -4.43 28.16 12.21
C LEU A 59 -5.09 28.79 10.96
N PRO A 60 -5.83 28.02 10.16
CA PRO A 60 -6.58 28.56 9.03
C PRO A 60 -7.75 29.42 9.53
N PRO A 61 -8.33 30.29 8.68
CA PRO A 61 -9.51 31.06 9.03
C PRO A 61 -10.67 30.14 9.44
N GLY A 62 -11.32 30.42 10.57
CA GLY A 62 -12.44 29.63 11.11
C GLY A 62 -12.20 29.13 12.53
N THR A 63 -13.07 28.24 13.01
CA THR A 63 -12.94 27.60 14.32
C THR A 63 -11.95 26.46 14.26
N ILE A 64 -10.97 26.44 15.17
CA ILE A 64 -9.96 25.38 15.26
C ILE A 64 -10.61 24.02 15.58
N GLU A 65 -11.77 24.01 16.22
CA GLU A 65 -12.57 22.82 16.50
C GLU A 65 -12.89 22.04 15.22
N SER A 66 -13.09 22.74 14.09
CA SER A 66 -13.34 22.10 12.79
C SER A 66 -12.15 21.32 12.22
N ARG A 67 -10.95 21.53 12.78
CA ARG A 67 -9.70 20.84 12.39
C ARG A 67 -9.39 19.62 13.24
N PHE A 68 -10.16 19.40 14.30
CA PHE A 68 -10.05 18.20 15.10
C PHE A 68 -10.92 17.09 14.52
N LEU A 69 -10.26 15.99 14.20
CA LEU A 69 -10.90 14.74 13.82
C LEU A 69 -10.99 13.84 15.04
N ARG A 70 -12.06 13.05 15.06
CA ARG A 70 -12.23 11.92 15.97
C ARG A 70 -12.06 10.66 15.15
N ALA A 71 -11.28 9.72 15.67
CA ALA A 71 -11.07 8.45 14.98
C ALA A 71 -11.09 7.29 15.96
N LYS A 72 -11.45 6.11 15.44
CA LYS A 72 -11.23 4.83 16.10
C LYS A 72 -10.26 4.01 15.24
N LEU A 73 -9.13 3.64 15.80
CA LEU A 73 -8.10 2.85 15.13
C LEU A 73 -8.32 1.38 15.47
N CYS A 74 -8.26 0.49 14.48
CA CYS A 74 -8.17 -0.94 14.74
C CYS A 74 -6.71 -1.32 14.97
N LYS A 75 -6.37 -1.77 16.18
CA LYS A 75 -5.01 -2.23 16.52
C LYS A 75 -4.67 -3.57 15.88
N VAL A 76 -5.70 -4.36 15.54
CA VAL A 76 -5.53 -5.70 14.96
C VAL A 76 -5.15 -5.66 13.49
N CYS A 77 -5.83 -4.86 12.66
CA CYS A 77 -5.55 -4.81 11.21
C CYS A 77 -5.01 -3.47 10.71
N GLY A 78 -4.90 -2.44 11.57
CA GLY A 78 -4.40 -1.12 11.21
C GLY A 78 -5.42 -0.17 10.56
N TYR A 79 -6.68 -0.57 10.40
CA TYR A 79 -7.69 0.23 9.68
C TYR A 79 -8.14 1.49 10.44
N PHE A 80 -8.31 2.59 9.72
CA PHE A 80 -8.72 3.90 10.24
C PHE A 80 -10.24 4.12 10.11
N HIS A 81 -10.93 4.40 11.22
CA HIS A 81 -12.37 4.69 11.23
C HIS A 81 -12.59 6.16 11.59
N GLU A 82 -13.39 6.86 10.80
CA GLU A 82 -13.77 8.27 11.00
C GLU A 82 -15.25 8.48 10.70
N GLY A 83 -15.80 9.64 11.06
CA GLY A 83 -17.22 9.92 10.86
C GLY A 83 -18.10 8.97 11.66
N ASP A 84 -19.13 8.40 11.03
CA ASP A 84 -20.06 7.48 11.69
C ASP A 84 -19.42 6.12 12.02
N ASP A 85 -18.37 5.72 11.31
CA ASP A 85 -17.70 4.43 11.48
C ASP A 85 -17.05 4.29 12.87
N ILE A 86 -16.79 5.41 13.56
CA ILE A 86 -16.25 5.40 14.94
C ILE A 86 -17.22 4.79 15.94
N ASN A 87 -18.52 4.74 15.62
CA ASN A 87 -19.56 4.23 16.52
C ASN A 87 -19.84 2.73 16.32
N LEU A 88 -19.19 2.10 15.34
CA LEU A 88 -19.33 0.66 15.10
C LEU A 88 -18.73 -0.15 16.26
N ASP A 89 -19.32 -1.32 16.50
CA ASP A 89 -18.84 -2.33 17.46
C ASP A 89 -17.82 -3.29 16.85
N LEU A 90 -17.79 -3.38 15.51
CA LEU A 90 -16.87 -4.23 14.74
C LEU A 90 -16.06 -3.38 13.78
N CYS A 91 -14.82 -3.78 13.53
CA CYS A 91 -14.01 -3.19 12.47
C CYS A 91 -14.66 -3.44 11.11
N CYS A 92 -14.85 -2.39 10.32
CA CYS A 92 -15.47 -2.51 8.99
C CYS A 92 -14.57 -3.21 7.95
N ASN A 93 -13.30 -3.46 8.28
CA ASN A 93 -12.35 -4.18 7.45
C ASN A 93 -12.17 -5.64 7.90
N CYS A 94 -11.66 -5.87 9.12
CA CYS A 94 -11.33 -7.23 9.58
C CYS A 94 -12.44 -7.92 10.38
N GLY A 95 -13.55 -7.21 10.70
CA GLY A 95 -14.65 -7.76 11.50
C GLY A 95 -14.34 -7.97 12.98
N THR A 96 -13.13 -7.65 13.44
CA THR A 96 -12.77 -7.77 14.86
C THR A 96 -13.64 -6.87 15.72
N ARG A 97 -14.15 -7.42 16.83
CA ARG A 97 -14.90 -6.67 17.84
C ARG A 97 -14.00 -5.64 18.52
N PHE A 98 -14.50 -4.41 18.62
CA PHE A 98 -13.79 -3.32 19.28
C PHE A 98 -13.95 -3.36 20.79
N ASP A 99 -12.80 -3.30 21.47
CA ASP A 99 -12.66 -3.09 22.90
C ASP A 99 -11.35 -2.31 23.18
N GLY A 100 -10.97 -2.19 24.46
CA GLY A 100 -9.77 -1.45 24.86
C GLY A 100 -8.44 -2.09 24.43
N GLN A 101 -8.42 -3.37 24.06
CA GLN A 101 -7.24 -4.08 23.59
C GLN A 101 -7.16 -4.06 22.05
N THR A 102 -8.29 -4.18 21.37
CA THR A 102 -8.33 -4.31 19.90
C THR A 102 -8.51 -2.99 19.16
N SER A 103 -8.84 -1.91 19.88
CA SER A 103 -9.06 -0.59 19.31
C SER A 103 -8.45 0.55 20.13
N GLU A 104 -8.27 1.70 19.48
CA GLU A 104 -7.93 2.96 20.14
C GLU A 104 -8.86 4.06 19.66
N TYR A 105 -9.57 4.70 20.59
CA TYR A 105 -10.35 5.89 20.27
C TYR A 105 -9.53 7.14 20.55
N ILE A 106 -9.43 8.03 19.56
CA ILE A 106 -8.70 9.28 19.65
C ILE A 106 -9.67 10.44 19.44
N ALA A 107 -9.89 11.21 20.49
CA ALA A 107 -10.84 12.33 20.48
C ALA A 107 -10.29 13.61 19.84
N ARG A 108 -8.96 13.76 19.77
CA ARG A 108 -8.27 15.01 19.41
C ARG A 108 -7.14 14.76 18.41
N LEU A 109 -7.50 14.42 17.18
CA LEU A 109 -6.55 14.37 16.07
C LEU A 109 -6.54 15.70 15.32
N PHE A 110 -5.45 16.43 15.39
CA PHE A 110 -5.27 17.68 14.68
C PHE A 110 -4.63 17.42 13.31
N GLU A 111 -5.35 17.74 12.23
CA GLU A 111 -4.78 17.66 10.88
C GLU A 111 -3.67 18.72 10.74
N MET A 112 -2.45 18.26 10.49
CA MET A 112 -1.26 19.10 10.50
C MET A 112 -1.34 20.20 9.43
N THR A 113 -1.02 21.42 9.84
CA THR A 113 -0.99 22.61 8.99
C THR A 113 0.44 23.13 8.81
N THR A 114 0.60 24.18 8.01
CA THR A 114 1.85 24.94 7.94
C THR A 114 2.33 25.31 9.34
N VAL A 115 3.61 25.08 9.63
CA VAL A 115 4.19 25.42 10.93
C VAL A 115 4.99 26.71 10.84
N ALA A 116 5.07 27.45 11.94
CA ALA A 116 6.02 28.54 12.09
C ALA A 116 7.08 28.16 13.11
N THR A 117 8.31 28.57 12.81
CA THR A 117 9.47 28.29 13.63
C THR A 117 10.06 29.55 14.22
N ARG A 118 10.86 29.40 15.28
CA ARG A 118 11.65 30.47 15.89
C ARG A 118 13.12 30.09 15.82
N ARG A 119 13.99 31.01 15.38
CA ARG A 119 15.44 30.80 15.42
C ARG A 119 15.91 30.65 16.87
N VAL A 120 16.76 29.65 17.12
CA VAL A 120 17.36 29.39 18.43
C VAL A 120 18.88 29.25 18.29
N GLU A 121 19.64 29.89 19.19
CA GLU A 121 21.10 29.79 19.19
C GLU A 121 21.61 28.60 20.00
N ARG A 122 20.92 28.29 21.10
CA ARG A 122 21.25 27.18 22.01
C ARG A 122 20.06 26.25 22.12
N ILE A 123 20.36 24.96 22.18
CA ILE A 123 19.41 23.89 22.47
C ILE A 123 19.90 23.22 23.74
N THR A 124 18.99 22.88 24.65
CA THR A 124 19.37 22.17 25.88
C THR A 124 19.76 20.73 25.55
N SER A 125 20.53 20.09 26.45
CA SER A 125 20.85 18.67 26.31
C SER A 125 19.60 17.80 26.18
N ASP A 126 18.54 18.14 26.93
CA ASP A 126 17.26 17.44 26.91
C ASP A 126 16.53 17.63 25.57
N GLU A 127 16.59 18.83 24.97
CA GLU A 127 16.03 19.07 23.64
C GLU A 127 16.78 18.27 22.57
N GLU A 128 18.11 18.20 22.67
CA GLU A 128 18.93 17.41 21.76
C GLU A 128 18.66 15.90 21.89
N GLU A 129 18.51 15.40 23.13
CA GLU A 129 18.16 14.01 23.38
C GLU A 129 16.76 13.67 22.82
N ARG A 130 15.77 14.57 22.97
CA ARG A 130 14.42 14.38 22.40
C ARG A 130 14.42 14.34 20.87
N VAL A 131 15.15 15.25 20.23
CA VAL A 131 15.29 15.25 18.77
C VAL A 131 15.93 13.95 18.29
N ARG A 132 16.92 13.44 19.04
CA ARG A 132 17.55 12.16 18.75
C ARG A 132 16.60 10.97 18.89
N GLU A 133 15.70 10.99 19.86
CA GLU A 133 14.71 9.93 20.09
C GLU A 133 13.57 9.93 19.05
N GLY A 134 13.12 11.13 18.68
CA GLY A 134 12.05 11.38 17.74
C GLY A 134 10.66 11.03 18.27
N TYR A 135 9.72 10.96 17.32
CA TYR A 135 8.29 10.76 17.59
C TYR A 135 7.87 9.29 17.50
N GLU A 136 6.85 8.93 18.28
CA GLU A 136 6.08 7.71 18.05
C GLU A 136 5.09 7.97 16.91
N VAL A 137 5.30 7.31 15.77
CA VAL A 137 4.48 7.47 14.58
C VAL A 137 3.93 6.12 14.16
N THR A 138 2.63 6.08 13.89
CA THR A 138 1.93 4.90 13.38
C THR A 138 1.33 5.19 12.00
N THR A 139 1.14 4.14 11.21
CA THR A 139 0.54 4.22 9.88
C THR A 139 -0.76 3.40 9.86
N HIS A 140 -1.80 4.01 9.30
CA HIS A 140 -3.14 3.44 9.20
C HIS A 140 -3.66 3.62 7.77
N TYR A 141 -4.61 2.80 7.37
CA TYR A 141 -5.16 2.84 6.01
C TYR A 141 -6.67 2.69 6.00
N ARG A 142 -7.26 3.06 4.87
CA ARG A 142 -8.65 2.81 4.50
C ARG A 142 -8.74 2.59 3.00
N PHE A 143 -9.50 1.59 2.57
CA PHE A 143 -9.73 1.35 1.15
C PHE A 143 -10.64 2.40 0.54
N ALA A 144 -10.44 2.73 -0.73
CA ALA A 144 -11.42 3.47 -1.51
C ALA A 144 -12.68 2.62 -1.70
N TYR A 145 -13.84 3.27 -1.75
CA TYR A 145 -15.13 2.63 -2.03
C TYR A 145 -15.62 3.03 -3.42
N GLY A 146 -16.14 2.06 -4.17
CA GLY A 146 -16.86 2.27 -5.41
C GLY A 146 -18.29 1.71 -5.33
N PRO A 147 -19.06 1.72 -6.44
CA PRO A 147 -20.43 1.23 -6.47
C PRO A 147 -20.61 -0.23 -5.99
N GLY A 148 -19.59 -1.07 -6.17
CA GLY A 148 -19.57 -2.47 -5.76
C GLY A 148 -18.95 -2.74 -4.38
N GLY A 149 -18.67 -1.71 -3.57
CA GLY A 149 -18.00 -1.84 -2.27
C GLY A 149 -16.52 -1.44 -2.31
N PRO A 150 -15.66 -1.96 -1.41
CA PRO A 150 -14.26 -1.57 -1.35
C PRO A 150 -13.51 -1.96 -2.63
N ARG A 151 -12.75 -1.03 -3.20
CA ARG A 151 -11.90 -1.23 -4.37
C ARG A 151 -10.63 -1.96 -3.96
N VAL A 152 -10.72 -3.28 -3.89
CA VAL A 152 -9.61 -4.16 -3.51
C VAL A 152 -9.54 -5.34 -4.46
N ILE A 153 -8.35 -5.61 -4.95
CA ILE A 153 -8.01 -6.80 -5.75
C ILE A 153 -7.26 -7.76 -4.84
N LYS A 154 -7.76 -9.00 -4.77
CA LYS A 154 -7.15 -10.06 -3.96
C LYS A 154 -6.41 -11.03 -4.87
N ALA A 155 -5.17 -11.34 -4.52
CA ALA A 155 -4.43 -12.44 -5.14
C ALA A 155 -3.80 -13.33 -4.09
N THR A 156 -3.70 -14.61 -4.41
CA THR A 156 -2.99 -15.58 -3.58
C THR A 156 -1.80 -16.09 -4.37
N VAL A 157 -0.61 -16.03 -3.77
CA VAL A 157 0.61 -16.58 -4.37
C VAL A 157 0.72 -18.02 -3.92
N VAL A 158 0.76 -18.94 -4.88
CA VAL A 158 0.86 -20.39 -4.61
C VAL A 158 2.14 -20.96 -5.18
N ASP A 159 2.71 -21.95 -4.52
CA ASP A 159 3.84 -22.71 -5.08
C ASP A 159 3.39 -23.78 -6.10
N ALA A 160 4.35 -24.53 -6.63
CA ALA A 160 4.10 -25.60 -7.59
C ALA A 160 3.13 -26.68 -7.05
N SER A 161 3.14 -26.94 -5.73
CA SER A 161 2.25 -27.90 -5.07
C SER A 161 0.84 -27.35 -4.84
N GLY A 162 0.62 -26.05 -5.09
CA GLY A 162 -0.64 -25.37 -4.79
C GLY A 162 -0.75 -24.86 -3.36
N GLN A 163 0.31 -24.96 -2.54
CA GLN A 163 0.32 -24.39 -1.19
C GLN A 163 0.35 -22.86 -1.27
N SER A 164 -0.54 -22.19 -0.52
CA SER A 164 -0.54 -20.74 -0.37
C SER A 164 0.73 -20.27 0.37
N LEU A 165 1.50 -19.40 -0.27
CA LEU A 165 2.71 -18.78 0.28
C LEU A 165 2.40 -17.45 0.96
N LEU A 166 1.59 -16.60 0.31
CA LEU A 166 1.11 -15.32 0.84
C LEU A 166 -0.16 -14.85 0.12
N GLU A 167 -0.92 -14.01 0.81
CA GLU A 167 -2.05 -13.26 0.25
C GLU A 167 -1.60 -11.82 -0.05
N MET A 168 -2.04 -11.30 -1.19
CA MET A 168 -1.85 -9.94 -1.65
C MET A 168 -3.19 -9.22 -1.73
N LEU A 169 -3.29 -8.07 -1.07
CA LEU A 169 -4.45 -7.18 -1.19
C LEU A 169 -3.98 -5.86 -1.77
N TYR A 170 -4.21 -5.68 -3.07
CA TYR A 170 -3.94 -4.42 -3.75
C TYR A 170 -5.16 -3.52 -3.69
N ALA A 171 -4.98 -2.29 -3.22
CA ALA A 171 -6.04 -1.31 -3.13
C ALA A 171 -5.59 0.01 -3.78
N PRO A 172 -6.09 0.34 -4.99
CA PRO A 172 -5.78 1.61 -5.62
C PRO A 172 -6.50 2.76 -4.91
N ALA A 173 -5.89 3.93 -4.92
CA ALA A 173 -6.43 5.16 -4.32
C ALA A 173 -6.89 4.97 -2.86
N ALA A 174 -6.21 4.12 -2.09
CA ALA A 174 -6.46 3.98 -0.66
C ALA A 174 -5.95 5.23 0.07
N THR A 175 -6.62 5.61 1.15
CA THR A 175 -6.14 6.70 1.99
C THR A 175 -5.23 6.13 3.07
N LEU A 176 -4.07 6.74 3.25
CA LEU A 176 -3.14 6.48 4.33
C LEU A 176 -3.16 7.64 5.32
N TRP A 177 -3.15 7.31 6.61
CA TRP A 177 -2.97 8.25 7.70
C TRP A 177 -1.69 7.92 8.43
N ARG A 178 -0.88 8.94 8.69
CA ARG A 178 0.23 8.83 9.62
C ARG A 178 -0.05 9.69 10.82
N ILE A 179 0.02 9.09 12.01
CA ILE A 179 -0.34 9.75 13.26
C ILE A 179 0.91 9.86 14.12
N ASN A 180 1.23 11.08 14.54
CA ASN A 180 2.26 11.36 15.53
C ASN A 180 1.61 11.40 16.92
N HIS A 181 1.93 10.40 17.73
CA HIS A 181 1.39 10.18 19.06
C HIS A 181 2.11 11.00 20.15
N GLY A 182 3.20 11.69 19.82
CA GLY A 182 4.05 12.34 20.80
C GLY A 182 5.48 11.83 20.77
N TRP A 183 6.27 12.23 21.76
CA TRP A 183 7.66 11.79 21.92
C TRP A 183 7.74 10.34 22.43
N LYS A 184 8.64 9.52 21.88
CA LYS A 184 8.73 8.08 22.21
C LYS A 184 8.94 7.78 23.70
N ARG A 185 9.71 8.59 24.44
CA ARG A 185 9.94 8.41 25.89
C ARG A 185 8.99 9.22 26.78
N SER A 186 7.94 9.79 26.21
CA SER A 186 6.94 10.52 26.99
C SER A 186 6.02 9.56 27.74
N ARG A 187 5.75 9.85 29.02
CA ARG A 187 4.68 9.18 29.78
C ARG A 187 3.30 9.66 29.36
N GLU A 188 3.21 10.88 28.83
CA GLU A 188 1.99 11.48 28.32
C GLU A 188 1.90 11.32 26.81
N VAL A 189 0.73 10.88 26.33
CA VAL A 189 0.45 10.75 24.90
C VAL A 189 -0.11 12.07 24.36
N GLY A 190 0.42 12.50 23.22
CA GLY A 190 0.04 13.72 22.53
C GLY A 190 0.81 14.96 22.98
N PHE A 191 0.39 16.09 22.45
CA PHE A 191 0.96 17.41 22.65
C PHE A 191 -0.06 18.34 23.31
N THR A 192 0.45 19.48 23.77
CA THR A 192 -0.35 20.56 24.34
C THR A 192 -0.40 21.73 23.38
N LEU A 193 -1.60 22.11 22.94
CA LEU A 193 -1.87 23.15 21.96
C LEU A 193 -2.67 24.28 22.59
N ASN A 194 -2.22 25.52 22.42
CA ASN A 194 -3.07 26.69 22.64
C ASN A 194 -3.91 26.93 21.38
N THR A 195 -5.23 26.78 21.50
CA THR A 195 -6.14 26.81 20.35
C THR A 195 -6.49 28.21 19.87
N ALA A 196 -6.18 29.24 20.66
CA ALA A 196 -6.41 30.63 20.26
C ALA A 196 -5.32 31.15 19.30
N ASN A 197 -4.07 30.68 19.47
CA ASN A 197 -2.92 31.20 18.73
C ASN A 197 -2.06 30.13 18.02
N GLY A 198 -2.36 28.85 18.23
CA GLY A 198 -1.71 27.71 17.59
C GLY A 198 -0.35 27.32 18.18
N TYR A 199 0.05 27.90 19.32
CA TYR A 199 1.34 27.62 19.95
C TYR A 199 1.36 26.25 20.63
N TRP A 200 2.50 25.56 20.51
CA TRP A 200 2.77 24.28 21.16
C TRP A 200 3.49 24.51 22.49
N SER A 201 2.82 24.22 23.60
CA SER A 201 3.41 24.38 24.93
C SER A 201 4.53 23.36 25.19
N GLY A 202 5.53 23.78 25.97
CA GLY A 202 6.46 22.87 26.61
C GLY A 202 5.79 22.00 27.68
N ARG A 203 6.54 21.10 28.30
CA ARG A 203 6.04 20.44 29.53
C ARG A 203 5.99 21.48 30.66
N PRO A 204 4.95 21.48 31.51
CA PRO A 204 4.82 22.43 32.62
C PRO A 204 6.02 22.44 33.57
N GLU A 205 6.80 21.36 33.63
CA GLU A 205 7.89 21.17 34.60
C GLU A 205 9.28 21.60 34.09
N GLN A 206 9.44 22.01 32.83
CA GLN A 206 10.80 22.09 32.22
C GLN A 206 11.09 23.30 31.32
N ASP A 207 10.11 24.11 30.94
CA ASP A 207 10.35 25.28 30.08
C ASP A 207 9.91 26.55 30.83
N ASP A 208 10.87 27.44 31.14
CA ASP A 208 10.61 28.76 31.70
C ASP A 208 9.67 29.57 30.77
N GLU A 209 8.82 30.40 31.39
CA GLU A 209 7.73 31.18 30.79
C GLU A 209 8.02 31.71 29.37
N GLU A 210 7.49 31.03 28.33
CA GLU A 210 7.53 31.55 26.97
C GLU A 210 6.46 32.66 26.78
N PRO A 211 6.84 33.84 26.25
CA PRO A 211 5.91 34.96 26.08
C PRO A 211 4.81 34.60 25.06
N GLY A 212 3.55 34.66 25.50
CA GLY A 212 2.38 34.41 24.65
C GLY A 212 1.53 33.18 25.04
N LEU A 213 1.96 32.41 26.04
CA LEU A 213 1.16 31.36 26.67
C LEU A 213 0.13 31.97 27.62
N GLY A 214 -0.93 32.57 27.08
CA GLY A 214 -2.16 32.71 27.87
C GLY A 214 -2.57 31.32 28.36
N GLN A 215 -2.93 31.19 29.65
CA GLN A 215 -3.39 29.92 30.23
C GLN A 215 -4.78 29.50 29.72
N GLU A 216 -5.46 30.39 29.01
CA GLU A 216 -6.77 30.16 28.41
C GLU A 216 -6.64 29.39 27.08
N ASN A 217 -7.62 28.55 26.77
CA ASN A 217 -7.72 27.79 25.52
C ASN A 217 -6.61 26.75 25.29
N ILE A 218 -6.14 26.10 26.35
CA ILE A 218 -5.15 25.01 26.27
C ILE A 218 -5.85 23.65 26.12
N LEU A 219 -5.48 22.91 25.07
CA LEU A 219 -5.87 21.51 24.88
C LEU A 219 -4.67 20.58 25.02
N THR A 220 -4.80 19.56 25.86
CA THR A 220 -3.80 18.50 26.04
C THR A 220 -4.19 17.22 25.30
N GLY A 221 -3.23 16.31 25.11
CA GLY A 221 -3.46 15.03 24.44
C GLY A 221 -3.77 15.16 22.95
N VAL A 222 -3.35 16.27 22.33
CA VAL A 222 -3.53 16.52 20.90
C VAL A 222 -2.53 15.67 20.13
N ARG A 223 -3.00 14.80 19.24
CA ARG A 223 -2.15 14.03 18.32
C ARG A 223 -2.20 14.66 16.95
N LEU A 224 -1.09 14.63 16.23
CA LEU A 224 -1.05 15.15 14.86
C LEU A 224 -1.32 14.03 13.87
N LEU A 225 -2.01 14.37 12.79
CA LEU A 225 -2.07 13.49 11.63
C LEU A 225 -1.74 14.23 10.34
N VAL A 226 -1.24 13.45 9.39
CA VAL A 226 -1.29 13.77 7.97
C VAL A 226 -2.00 12.61 7.27
N ARG A 227 -2.68 12.92 6.17
CA ARG A 227 -3.28 11.92 5.31
C ARG A 227 -2.93 12.18 3.86
N ASP A 228 -2.87 11.12 3.10
CA ASP A 228 -2.61 11.17 1.67
C ASP A 228 -3.24 9.95 0.98
N THR A 229 -3.40 10.02 -0.34
CA THR A 229 -4.02 8.95 -1.14
C THR A 229 -2.97 8.26 -1.99
N HIS A 230 -2.82 6.95 -1.80
CA HIS A 230 -1.80 6.14 -2.46
C HIS A 230 -2.37 4.81 -2.96
N ASN A 231 -1.69 4.23 -3.94
CA ASN A 231 -1.87 2.82 -4.24
C ASN A 231 -1.12 2.01 -3.18
N ILE A 232 -1.81 1.06 -2.56
CA ILE A 232 -1.25 0.23 -1.49
C ILE A 232 -1.33 -1.25 -1.82
N LEU A 233 -0.39 -2.01 -1.26
CA LEU A 233 -0.36 -3.48 -1.29
C LEU A 233 -0.12 -4.01 0.11
N LEU A 234 -1.03 -4.86 0.60
CA LEU A 234 -0.80 -5.62 1.82
C LEU A 234 -0.32 -7.02 1.46
N LEU A 235 0.84 -7.40 1.96
CA LEU A 235 1.37 -8.77 1.89
C LEU A 235 1.11 -9.46 3.23
N LYS A 236 0.26 -10.47 3.24
CA LYS A 236 -0.07 -11.27 4.43
C LYS A 236 0.50 -12.66 4.30
N LEU A 237 1.29 -13.07 5.30
CA LEU A 237 1.88 -14.39 5.33
C LEU A 237 1.06 -15.30 6.24
N PRO A 238 0.60 -16.47 5.75
CA PRO A 238 0.06 -17.50 6.60
C PRO A 238 1.08 -17.93 7.67
N ARG A 239 0.66 -18.12 8.92
CA ARG A 239 1.58 -18.46 10.01
C ARG A 239 2.41 -19.72 9.76
N ASN A 240 1.82 -20.73 9.12
CA ASN A 240 2.50 -21.99 8.81
C ASN A 240 3.63 -21.83 7.77
N ILE A 241 3.73 -20.69 7.09
CA ILE A 241 4.82 -20.39 6.15
C ILE A 241 6.01 -19.77 6.88
N ILE A 242 5.80 -19.16 8.05
CA ILE A 242 6.87 -18.59 8.87
C ILE A 242 7.52 -19.72 9.66
N GLN A 243 8.65 -20.22 9.16
CA GLN A 243 9.34 -21.39 9.74
C GLN A 243 10.18 -21.05 10.99
N ASN A 244 10.47 -19.78 11.22
CA ASN A 244 11.35 -19.32 12.30
C ASN A 244 10.54 -18.96 13.54
N GLU A 245 10.06 -19.97 14.27
CA GLU A 245 9.34 -19.76 15.55
C GLU A 245 10.15 -18.87 16.50
N GLY A 246 9.50 -17.86 17.08
CA GLY A 246 10.11 -16.85 17.96
C GLY A 246 10.94 -15.79 17.24
N ARG A 247 11.03 -15.83 15.91
CA ARG A 247 11.73 -14.84 15.05
C ARG A 247 10.84 -14.34 13.92
N GLU A 248 9.53 -14.29 14.15
CA GLU A 248 8.54 -13.88 13.17
C GLU A 248 8.75 -12.44 12.71
N ASN A 249 8.95 -11.50 13.65
CA ASN A 249 9.19 -10.09 13.34
C ASN A 249 10.49 -9.90 12.54
N ALA A 250 11.57 -10.61 12.88
CA ALA A 250 12.83 -10.56 12.15
C ALA A 250 12.69 -11.14 10.73
N THR A 251 11.90 -12.21 10.57
CA THR A 251 11.59 -12.80 9.26
C THR A 251 10.78 -11.83 8.39
N LEU A 252 9.74 -11.19 8.95
CA LEU A 252 8.95 -10.19 8.24
C LEU A 252 9.76 -8.95 7.90
N ALA A 253 10.64 -8.48 8.78
CA ALA A 253 11.53 -7.35 8.51
C ALA A 253 12.50 -7.68 7.36
N ALA A 254 13.16 -8.85 7.40
CA ALA A 254 14.05 -9.28 6.34
C ALA A 254 13.31 -9.41 4.99
N LEU A 255 12.12 -10.01 4.99
CA LEU A 255 11.30 -10.15 3.78
C LEU A 255 10.84 -8.81 3.22
N GLN A 256 10.36 -7.90 4.09
CA GLN A 256 9.90 -6.57 3.70
C GLN A 256 10.99 -5.83 2.93
N TYR A 257 12.19 -5.69 3.50
CA TYR A 257 13.25 -4.92 2.86
C TYR A 257 13.85 -5.67 1.67
N ALA A 258 13.91 -7.01 1.69
CA ALA A 258 14.34 -7.79 0.54
C ALA A 258 13.41 -7.58 -0.66
N LEU A 259 12.09 -7.68 -0.45
CA LEU A 259 11.09 -7.46 -1.51
C LEU A 259 11.06 -6.00 -1.96
N GLN A 260 11.13 -5.04 -1.03
CA GLN A 260 11.20 -3.61 -1.39
C GLN A 260 12.41 -3.31 -2.28
N ARG A 261 13.60 -3.80 -1.92
CA ARG A 261 14.83 -3.61 -2.70
C ARG A 261 14.79 -4.35 -4.04
N GLY A 262 14.23 -5.56 -4.05
CA GLY A 262 14.02 -6.33 -5.28
C GLY A 262 13.07 -5.61 -6.24
N LEU A 263 12.02 -4.98 -5.71
CA LEU A 263 11.06 -4.21 -6.49
C LEU A 263 11.71 -2.94 -7.08
N GLN A 264 12.47 -2.21 -6.27
CA GLN A 264 13.25 -1.04 -6.70
C GLN A 264 14.20 -1.39 -7.86
N THR A 265 14.92 -2.52 -7.73
CA THR A 265 15.88 -2.96 -8.75
C THR A 265 15.19 -3.43 -10.02
N LEU A 266 14.17 -4.28 -9.91
CA LEU A 266 13.48 -4.86 -11.07
C LEU A 266 12.76 -3.82 -11.92
N PHE A 267 12.07 -2.88 -11.26
CA PHE A 267 11.24 -1.88 -11.93
C PHE A 267 11.95 -0.52 -12.07
N GLN A 268 13.22 -0.40 -11.66
CA GLN A 268 14.01 0.83 -11.72
C GLN A 268 13.32 2.00 -11.03
N VAL A 269 12.88 1.75 -9.80
CA VAL A 269 12.15 2.69 -8.95
C VAL A 269 13.09 3.16 -7.84
N GLU A 270 13.08 4.46 -7.54
CA GLU A 270 13.95 5.05 -6.52
C GLU A 270 13.53 4.63 -5.10
N GLU A 271 14.44 4.80 -4.12
CA GLU A 271 14.19 4.32 -2.75
C GLU A 271 12.99 5.01 -2.09
N ASP A 272 12.78 6.29 -2.40
CA ASP A 272 11.72 7.14 -1.84
C ASP A 272 10.38 7.05 -2.59
N GLU A 273 10.33 6.36 -3.73
CA GLU A 273 9.11 6.16 -4.51
C GLU A 273 8.28 4.96 -4.03
N ILE A 274 8.88 4.01 -3.30
CA ILE A 274 8.20 2.86 -2.68
C ILE A 274 8.59 2.76 -1.22
N ALA A 275 7.61 2.97 -0.35
CA ALA A 275 7.77 2.83 1.09
C ALA A 275 7.04 1.60 1.60
N SER A 276 7.51 1.08 2.74
CA SER A 276 6.89 -0.08 3.37
C SER A 276 6.96 -0.02 4.90
N GLU A 277 5.94 -0.55 5.57
CA GLU A 277 5.86 -0.70 7.02
C GLU A 277 5.15 -2.01 7.39
N ARG A 278 5.43 -2.55 8.58
CA ARG A 278 4.71 -3.69 9.14
C ARG A 278 3.56 -3.18 9.97
N ILE A 279 2.35 -3.66 9.68
CA ILE A 279 1.12 -3.23 10.36
C ILE A 279 0.27 -4.42 10.80
N GLY A 280 -0.61 -4.18 11.76
CA GLY A 280 -1.49 -5.20 12.31
C GLY A 280 -0.79 -6.22 13.20
N GLU A 281 -1.58 -7.15 13.73
CA GLU A 281 -1.16 -8.15 14.70
C GLU A 281 -1.78 -9.53 14.39
N GLY A 282 -1.12 -10.59 14.84
CA GLY A 282 -1.63 -11.96 14.68
C GLY A 282 -1.89 -12.34 13.23
N GLU A 283 -3.08 -12.88 12.92
CA GLU A 283 -3.48 -13.25 11.55
C GLU A 283 -3.62 -12.06 10.60
N HIS A 284 -3.71 -10.84 11.14
CA HIS A 284 -3.87 -9.63 10.35
C HIS A 284 -2.55 -8.86 10.16
N GLN A 285 -1.45 -9.41 10.67
CA GLN A 285 -0.12 -8.85 10.45
C GLN A 285 0.21 -8.87 8.95
N ALA A 286 0.63 -7.73 8.43
CA ALA A 286 0.95 -7.56 7.02
C ALA A 286 2.15 -6.64 6.83
N ILE A 287 2.85 -6.83 5.72
CA ILE A 287 3.74 -5.80 5.17
C ILE A 287 2.88 -4.91 4.28
N LEU A 288 2.67 -3.67 4.68
CA LEU A 288 2.04 -2.63 3.88
C LEU A 288 3.11 -1.96 3.03
N MET A 289 2.94 -2.00 1.71
CA MET A 289 3.73 -1.23 0.75
C MET A 289 2.84 -0.18 0.11
N TRP A 290 3.40 0.99 -0.22
CA TRP A 290 2.69 2.01 -0.97
C TRP A 290 3.61 2.79 -1.91
N GLU A 291 3.02 3.26 -3.00
CA GLU A 291 3.68 4.10 -4.00
C GLU A 291 3.69 5.54 -3.47
N ALA A 292 4.84 5.99 -2.97
CA ALA A 292 5.01 7.27 -2.29
C ALA A 292 5.16 8.45 -3.26
N ALA A 293 5.45 8.20 -4.54
CA ALA A 293 5.47 9.20 -5.60
C ALA A 293 4.07 9.73 -5.93
N GLU A 294 3.97 11.02 -6.27
CA GLU A 294 2.73 11.65 -6.74
C GLU A 294 2.24 10.96 -8.02
N GLY A 295 0.97 10.51 -8.03
CA GLY A 295 0.38 9.79 -9.16
C GLY A 295 0.61 8.27 -9.16
N GLY A 296 1.50 7.76 -8.31
CA GLY A 296 1.84 6.34 -8.23
C GLY A 296 2.73 5.86 -9.37
N VAL A 297 3.58 4.87 -9.07
CA VAL A 297 4.54 4.29 -10.04
C VAL A 297 3.92 3.13 -10.83
N GLY A 298 2.77 2.61 -10.38
CA GLY A 298 2.02 1.53 -11.05
C GLY A 298 2.64 0.13 -10.90
N VAL A 299 3.65 -0.03 -10.05
CA VAL A 299 4.37 -1.30 -9.86
C VAL A 299 3.63 -2.26 -8.94
N LEU A 300 2.89 -1.76 -7.94
CA LEU A 300 2.19 -2.63 -6.98
C LEU A 300 1.02 -3.37 -7.62
N GLY A 301 0.29 -2.72 -8.55
CA GLY A 301 -0.79 -3.35 -9.30
C GLY A 301 -0.28 -4.50 -10.18
N ARG A 302 0.91 -4.36 -10.78
CA ARG A 302 1.53 -5.39 -11.62
C ARG A 302 1.86 -6.66 -10.85
N LEU A 303 2.24 -6.56 -9.57
CA LEU A 303 2.50 -7.75 -8.74
C LEU A 303 1.28 -8.67 -8.60
N VAL A 304 0.09 -8.08 -8.59
CA VAL A 304 -1.19 -8.78 -8.44
C VAL A 304 -1.72 -9.25 -9.79
N ALA A 305 -1.62 -8.41 -10.83
CA ALA A 305 -2.14 -8.70 -12.16
C ALA A 305 -1.29 -9.71 -12.94
N GLU A 306 0.04 -9.61 -12.87
CA GLU A 306 0.95 -10.47 -13.62
C GLU A 306 1.34 -11.73 -12.81
N PRO A 307 0.99 -12.95 -13.26
CA PRO A 307 1.19 -14.18 -12.49
C PRO A 307 2.64 -14.40 -12.00
N GLY A 308 3.63 -14.00 -12.81
CA GLY A 308 5.06 -14.17 -12.49
C GLY A 308 5.79 -12.94 -11.93
N ALA A 309 5.11 -11.80 -11.74
CA ALA A 309 5.81 -10.56 -11.37
C ALA A 309 6.48 -10.64 -9.98
N LEU A 310 5.78 -11.17 -8.97
CA LEU A 310 6.37 -11.35 -7.65
C LEU A 310 7.53 -12.35 -7.65
N ALA A 311 7.46 -13.39 -8.50
CA ALA A 311 8.56 -14.35 -8.63
C ALA A 311 9.83 -13.68 -9.16
N ARG A 312 9.72 -12.78 -10.14
CA ARG A 312 10.85 -11.97 -10.63
C ARG A 312 11.40 -11.05 -9.55
N VAL A 313 10.52 -10.39 -8.77
CA VAL A 313 10.95 -9.57 -7.62
C VAL A 313 11.70 -10.41 -6.57
N ALA A 314 11.22 -11.62 -6.28
CA ALA A 314 11.87 -12.52 -5.33
C ALA A 314 13.27 -12.98 -5.81
N ARG A 315 13.46 -13.15 -7.13
CA ARG A 315 14.79 -13.44 -7.71
C ARG A 315 15.75 -12.28 -7.53
N GLU A 316 15.32 -11.05 -7.83
CA GLU A 316 16.13 -9.86 -7.58
C GLU A 316 16.43 -9.68 -6.09
N ALA A 317 15.43 -9.93 -5.22
CA ALA A 317 15.61 -9.88 -3.78
C ALA A 317 16.67 -10.88 -3.28
N LEU A 318 16.77 -12.08 -3.87
CA LEU A 318 17.82 -13.06 -3.55
C LEU A 318 19.20 -12.54 -3.96
N VAL A 319 19.33 -12.00 -5.18
CA VAL A 319 20.59 -11.41 -5.68
C VAL A 319 21.07 -10.28 -4.77
N ILE A 320 20.16 -9.37 -4.38
CA ILE A 320 20.44 -8.27 -3.44
C ILE A 320 20.85 -8.82 -2.08
N CYS A 321 20.19 -9.88 -1.62
CA CYS A 321 20.58 -10.61 -0.41
C CYS A 321 21.84 -11.48 -0.58
N HIS A 322 22.61 -11.32 -1.66
CA HIS A 322 23.82 -12.07 -1.98
C HIS A 322 23.62 -13.60 -2.03
N PHE A 323 22.45 -14.04 -2.45
CA PHE A 323 22.18 -15.44 -2.75
C PHE A 323 22.11 -15.65 -4.26
N ASP A 324 22.61 -16.78 -4.70
CA ASP A 324 22.36 -17.26 -6.05
C ASP A 324 20.86 -17.61 -6.20
N PRO A 325 20.13 -17.02 -7.15
CA PRO A 325 18.67 -17.17 -7.23
C PRO A 325 18.22 -18.56 -7.72
N ASP A 326 19.13 -19.40 -8.21
CA ASP A 326 18.81 -20.74 -8.72
C ASP A 326 19.08 -21.83 -7.67
N SER A 327 20.25 -21.77 -7.04
CA SER A 327 20.71 -22.73 -6.04
C SER A 327 20.44 -22.30 -4.60
N GLY A 328 20.24 -21.01 -4.35
CA GLY A 328 20.20 -20.42 -3.01
C GLY A 328 21.57 -20.40 -2.32
N ALA A 329 22.67 -20.65 -3.03
CA ALA A 329 24.02 -20.60 -2.47
C ALA A 329 24.34 -19.19 -1.98
N ASP A 330 24.98 -19.09 -0.81
CA ASP A 330 25.44 -17.80 -0.28
C ASP A 330 26.74 -17.39 -0.98
N LEU A 331 26.67 -16.28 -1.73
CA LEU A 331 27.77 -15.77 -2.55
C LEU A 331 28.71 -14.84 -1.79
N ARG A 332 28.35 -14.40 -0.58
CA ARG A 332 29.13 -13.43 0.21
C ARG A 332 29.49 -13.99 1.59
N THR A 333 30.11 -15.17 1.58
CA THR A 333 30.65 -15.87 2.76
C THR A 333 32.11 -15.47 3.04
N GLY A 334 32.58 -15.64 4.29
CA GLY A 334 33.97 -15.33 4.71
C GLY A 334 34.09 -14.18 5.72
N GLU A 335 35.32 -13.83 6.11
CA GLU A 335 35.60 -12.80 7.13
C GLU A 335 35.12 -11.39 6.72
N ASP A 336 35.25 -11.03 5.43
CA ASP A 336 34.74 -9.78 4.85
C ASP A 336 33.34 -9.95 4.20
N GLY A 337 32.67 -11.07 4.49
CA GLY A 337 31.35 -11.43 3.96
C GLY A 337 30.20 -10.70 4.63
N CYS A 338 29.00 -10.77 4.03
CA CYS A 338 27.79 -10.21 4.64
C CYS A 338 27.18 -11.21 5.63
N ALA A 339 27.54 -11.11 6.91
CA ALA A 339 27.11 -12.06 7.94
C ALA A 339 25.58 -12.07 8.20
N CYS A 340 24.95 -10.92 8.41
CA CYS A 340 23.50 -10.83 8.68
C CYS A 340 22.81 -9.87 7.71
N ALA A 341 23.31 -8.65 7.60
CA ALA A 341 22.85 -7.62 6.69
C ALA A 341 23.97 -6.59 6.49
N CYS A 342 23.96 -5.88 5.36
CA CYS A 342 24.86 -4.78 5.02
C CYS A 342 24.11 -3.76 4.16
N TYR A 343 24.75 -2.61 3.89
CA TYR A 343 24.16 -1.54 3.07
C TYR A 343 23.98 -1.92 1.59
N ASP A 344 24.71 -2.92 1.10
CA ASP A 344 24.52 -3.44 -0.26
C ASP A 344 23.28 -4.34 -0.36
N CYS A 345 22.74 -4.85 0.77
CA CYS A 345 21.59 -5.74 0.80
C CYS A 345 20.35 -5.11 1.47
N LEU A 346 20.22 -5.24 2.80
CA LEU A 346 19.02 -4.89 3.56
C LEU A 346 19.12 -3.60 4.37
N LEU A 347 20.32 -3.13 4.71
CA LEU A 347 20.46 -1.92 5.54
C LEU A 347 20.28 -0.68 4.68
N SER A 348 19.47 0.27 5.16
CA SER A 348 19.40 1.62 4.61
C SER A 348 19.30 2.65 5.73
N TYR A 349 19.41 3.93 5.38
CA TYR A 349 19.23 5.02 6.36
C TYR A 349 17.77 5.12 6.84
N TYR A 350 16.82 4.62 6.06
CA TYR A 350 15.39 4.70 6.39
C TYR A 350 14.94 3.62 7.39
N ASN A 351 15.68 2.51 7.50
CA ASN A 351 15.32 1.37 8.34
C ASN A 351 16.24 1.12 9.55
N GLN A 352 16.98 2.14 9.99
CA GLN A 352 17.85 2.08 11.17
C GLN A 352 17.23 1.41 12.42
N PRO A 353 15.95 1.64 12.77
CA PRO A 353 15.33 0.98 13.91
C PRO A 353 15.29 -0.56 13.80
N ASP A 354 15.27 -1.10 12.57
CA ASP A 354 15.21 -2.53 12.32
C ASP A 354 16.61 -3.16 12.19
N HIS A 355 17.70 -2.38 12.06
CA HIS A 355 19.06 -2.92 11.91
C HIS A 355 19.41 -4.06 12.88
N PRO A 356 19.06 -4.00 14.19
CA PRO A 356 19.38 -5.08 15.12
C PRO A 356 18.70 -6.42 14.83
N ILE A 357 17.57 -6.43 14.12
CA ILE A 357 16.79 -7.63 13.82
C ILE A 357 16.93 -8.12 12.38
N LEU A 358 17.58 -7.33 11.51
CA LEU A 358 17.72 -7.69 10.09
C LEU A 358 18.72 -8.83 9.90
N ASN A 359 18.24 -9.88 9.22
CA ASN A 359 19.06 -11.02 8.84
C ASN A 359 18.55 -11.60 7.52
N ARG A 360 19.36 -11.45 6.46
CA ARG A 360 19.05 -11.90 5.09
C ARG A 360 18.74 -13.39 4.99
N HIS A 361 19.33 -14.22 5.86
CA HIS A 361 19.11 -15.65 5.87
C HIS A 361 17.68 -16.04 6.25
N LEU A 362 16.98 -15.20 7.04
CA LEU A 362 15.62 -15.50 7.49
C LEU A 362 14.59 -15.42 6.35
N ALA A 363 14.84 -14.60 5.33
CA ALA A 363 13.97 -14.45 4.18
C ALA A 363 14.29 -15.44 3.05
N LYS A 364 15.51 -16.00 3.03
CA LYS A 364 16.04 -16.80 1.90
C LYS A 364 15.09 -17.89 1.45
N ASP A 365 14.70 -18.80 2.35
CA ASP A 365 13.94 -20.00 1.94
C ASP A 365 12.55 -19.62 1.42
N LEU A 366 11.92 -18.60 2.00
CA LEU A 366 10.66 -18.08 1.50
C LEU A 366 10.85 -17.39 0.13
N LEU A 367 11.89 -16.58 -0.05
CA LEU A 367 12.19 -15.97 -1.34
C LEU A 367 12.42 -17.03 -2.41
N MET A 368 13.19 -18.10 -2.12
CA MET A 368 13.39 -19.24 -3.02
C MET A 368 12.06 -19.88 -3.43
N ARG A 369 11.13 -20.07 -2.49
CA ARG A 369 9.77 -20.56 -2.81
C ARG A 369 8.99 -19.58 -3.68
N LEU A 370 9.08 -18.28 -3.38
CA LEU A 370 8.42 -17.22 -4.16
C LEU A 370 8.96 -17.13 -5.59
N THR A 371 10.23 -17.45 -5.86
CA THR A 371 10.77 -17.48 -7.24
C THR A 371 10.06 -18.47 -8.17
N ARG A 372 9.35 -19.45 -7.59
CA ARG A 372 8.55 -20.45 -8.30
C ARG A 372 7.05 -20.27 -8.04
N GLY A 373 6.69 -19.19 -7.34
CA GLY A 373 5.32 -18.87 -6.99
C GLY A 373 4.58 -18.25 -8.17
N ILE A 374 3.28 -18.49 -8.23
CA ILE A 374 2.39 -17.89 -9.22
C ILE A 374 1.29 -17.14 -8.49
N SER A 375 1.12 -15.86 -8.85
CA SER A 375 0.02 -15.03 -8.37
C SER A 375 -1.29 -15.43 -9.06
N ARG A 376 -2.29 -15.79 -8.25
CA ARG A 376 -3.65 -16.10 -8.71
C ARG A 376 -4.60 -14.99 -8.28
N CYS A 377 -5.01 -14.15 -9.23
CA CYS A 377 -5.83 -12.97 -9.00
C CYS A 377 -7.33 -13.28 -9.09
N GLY A 378 -8.10 -12.96 -8.04
CA GLY A 378 -9.56 -12.99 -8.11
C GLY A 378 -10.14 -11.70 -8.72
N HIS A 379 -11.48 -11.60 -8.75
CA HIS A 379 -12.21 -10.46 -9.31
C HIS A 379 -13.44 -10.12 -8.45
N GLY A 380 -13.80 -8.83 -8.38
CA GLY A 380 -15.01 -8.38 -7.67
C GLY A 380 -15.02 -8.69 -6.17
N GLY A 381 -13.85 -8.64 -5.51
CA GLY A 381 -13.69 -8.95 -4.09
C GLY A 381 -13.64 -10.45 -3.73
N ARG A 382 -13.84 -11.33 -4.71
CA ARG A 382 -13.66 -12.79 -4.60
C ARG A 382 -12.18 -13.13 -4.74
N ASP A 383 -11.76 -14.23 -4.11
CA ASP A 383 -10.47 -14.85 -4.44
C ASP A 383 -10.57 -15.63 -5.77
N TYR A 384 -9.44 -16.17 -6.23
CA TYR A 384 -9.36 -16.89 -7.51
C TYR A 384 -10.28 -18.12 -7.58
N GLU A 385 -10.40 -18.89 -6.49
CA GLU A 385 -11.25 -20.08 -6.44
C GLU A 385 -12.73 -19.70 -6.48
N GLN A 386 -13.13 -18.77 -5.63
CA GLN A 386 -14.49 -18.25 -5.56
C GLN A 386 -14.91 -17.63 -6.89
N HIS A 387 -13.98 -16.96 -7.58
CA HIS A 387 -14.21 -16.36 -8.89
C HIS A 387 -14.41 -17.43 -9.97
N TYR A 388 -13.55 -18.45 -10.01
CA TYR A 388 -13.72 -19.59 -10.90
C TYR A 388 -15.07 -20.29 -10.73
N GLN A 389 -15.46 -20.61 -9.49
CA GLN A 389 -16.75 -21.26 -9.21
C GLN A 389 -17.94 -20.39 -9.65
N TRP A 390 -17.84 -19.07 -9.45
CA TRP A 390 -18.85 -18.12 -9.89
C TRP A 390 -18.98 -18.08 -11.42
N LEU A 391 -17.87 -17.94 -12.15
CA LEU A 391 -17.87 -17.98 -13.62
C LEU A 391 -18.41 -19.29 -14.16
N ARG A 392 -17.98 -20.42 -13.58
CA ARG A 392 -18.40 -21.76 -14.00
C ARG A 392 -19.90 -21.97 -13.83
N GLY A 393 -20.49 -21.38 -12.78
CA GLY A 393 -21.93 -21.37 -12.55
C GLY A 393 -22.74 -20.56 -13.57
N LEU A 394 -22.09 -19.64 -14.29
CA LEU A 394 -22.71 -18.81 -15.34
C LEU A 394 -22.55 -19.40 -16.75
N THR A 395 -21.70 -20.41 -16.97
CA THR A 395 -21.50 -21.03 -18.30
C THR A 395 -22.77 -21.69 -18.84
N ASP A 396 -22.98 -21.70 -20.17
CA ASP A 396 -24.13 -22.38 -20.77
C ASP A 396 -23.96 -23.88 -20.56
N THR A 397 -24.92 -24.49 -19.88
CA THR A 397 -24.99 -25.94 -19.68
C THR A 397 -24.95 -26.76 -20.96
N ARG A 398 -25.27 -26.16 -22.12
CA ARG A 398 -25.28 -26.77 -23.45
C ARG A 398 -23.94 -26.63 -24.18
N SER A 399 -23.00 -25.85 -23.66
CA SER A 399 -21.70 -25.59 -24.26
C SER A 399 -20.59 -26.21 -23.42
N GLU A 400 -20.18 -27.43 -23.77
CA GLU A 400 -19.07 -28.11 -23.08
C GLU A 400 -17.73 -27.36 -23.29
N LEU A 401 -17.58 -26.65 -24.41
CA LEU A 401 -16.36 -25.94 -24.75
C LEU A 401 -16.07 -24.78 -23.79
N GLU A 402 -17.09 -23.99 -23.41
CA GLU A 402 -16.95 -22.91 -22.43
C GLU A 402 -16.36 -23.42 -21.11
N ARG A 403 -16.89 -24.55 -20.62
CA ARG A 403 -16.40 -25.18 -19.38
C ARG A 403 -14.99 -25.70 -19.55
N ARG A 404 -14.69 -26.38 -20.65
CA ARG A 404 -13.33 -26.88 -20.92
C ARG A 404 -12.31 -25.74 -21.00
N PHE A 405 -12.66 -24.64 -21.64
CA PHE A 405 -11.82 -23.44 -21.71
C PHE A 405 -11.58 -22.85 -20.33
N LEU A 406 -12.64 -22.62 -19.54
CA LEU A 406 -12.53 -22.05 -18.20
C LEU A 406 -11.76 -22.97 -17.24
N ASP A 407 -12.08 -24.27 -17.24
CA ASP A 407 -11.40 -25.29 -16.44
C ASP A 407 -9.90 -25.33 -16.81
N HIS A 408 -9.56 -25.23 -18.10
CA HIS A 408 -8.18 -25.18 -18.57
C HIS A 408 -7.41 -23.96 -18.04
N LEU A 409 -7.99 -22.76 -18.10
CA LEU A 409 -7.39 -21.55 -17.52
C LEU A 409 -7.15 -21.72 -16.01
N TYR A 410 -8.13 -22.27 -15.30
CA TYR A 410 -8.06 -22.50 -13.86
C TYR A 410 -6.94 -23.48 -13.48
N PHE A 411 -6.89 -24.65 -14.13
CA PHE A 411 -5.91 -25.69 -13.81
C PHE A 411 -4.48 -25.29 -14.19
N THR A 412 -4.32 -24.53 -15.27
CA THR A 412 -3.02 -23.97 -15.68
C THR A 412 -2.62 -22.73 -14.87
N GLY A 413 -3.50 -22.21 -14.01
CA GLY A 413 -3.22 -21.06 -13.14
C GLY A 413 -3.16 -19.72 -13.87
N ARG A 414 -3.84 -19.63 -15.01
CA ARG A 414 -3.92 -18.45 -15.88
C ARG A 414 -4.95 -17.44 -15.37
N ARG A 415 -4.93 -16.22 -15.91
CA ARG A 415 -5.94 -15.20 -15.62
C ARG A 415 -7.31 -15.71 -16.06
N LEU A 416 -8.30 -15.58 -15.18
CA LEU A 416 -9.69 -15.91 -15.48
C LEU A 416 -10.41 -14.69 -16.06
N PRO A 417 -11.45 -14.87 -16.88
CA PRO A 417 -12.30 -13.78 -17.35
C PRO A 417 -12.90 -12.96 -16.21
N ASP A 418 -13.15 -11.67 -16.40
CA ASP A 418 -13.82 -10.85 -15.38
C ASP A 418 -15.31 -11.20 -15.29
N TYR A 419 -15.94 -11.52 -16.43
CA TYR A 419 -17.34 -11.91 -16.53
C TYR A 419 -17.54 -13.07 -17.50
N ALA A 420 -18.64 -13.81 -17.30
CA ALA A 420 -19.19 -14.77 -18.25
C ALA A 420 -20.59 -14.30 -18.68
N GLN A 421 -20.94 -14.49 -19.95
CA GLN A 421 -22.26 -14.19 -20.51
C GLN A 421 -22.79 -12.77 -20.19
N ARG A 422 -21.91 -11.77 -20.27
CA ARG A 422 -22.27 -10.37 -20.01
C ARG A 422 -22.73 -9.71 -21.31
N ASN A 423 -23.96 -9.20 -21.33
CA ASN A 423 -24.41 -8.32 -22.42
C ASN A 423 -23.58 -7.03 -22.40
N LEU A 424 -23.05 -6.66 -23.56
CA LEU A 424 -22.37 -5.39 -23.75
C LEU A 424 -23.40 -4.26 -23.89
N GLU A 425 -23.07 -3.07 -23.39
CA GLU A 425 -23.99 -1.92 -23.43
C GLU A 425 -24.02 -1.26 -24.82
N ASP A 426 -22.89 -1.29 -25.53
CA ASP A 426 -22.70 -0.61 -26.81
C ASP A 426 -23.28 -1.37 -28.00
N ILE A 427 -23.44 -2.69 -27.86
CA ILE A 427 -23.88 -3.60 -28.94
C ILE A 427 -24.68 -4.76 -28.35
N TYR A 428 -25.72 -5.20 -29.07
CA TYR A 428 -26.49 -6.39 -28.72
C TYR A 428 -25.70 -7.69 -28.98
N CYS A 429 -24.57 -7.84 -28.29
CA CYS A 429 -23.76 -9.03 -28.29
C CYS A 429 -23.50 -9.50 -26.85
N CYS A 430 -23.48 -10.81 -26.68
CA CYS A 430 -23.15 -11.47 -25.42
C CYS A 430 -21.96 -12.41 -25.68
N PRO A 431 -20.71 -11.96 -25.44
CA PRO A 431 -19.57 -12.86 -25.47
C PRO A 431 -19.66 -13.91 -24.37
N ASP A 432 -19.11 -15.09 -24.62
CA ASP A 432 -19.11 -16.17 -23.63
C ASP A 432 -18.30 -15.76 -22.41
N PHE A 433 -17.16 -15.10 -22.64
CA PHE A 433 -16.34 -14.52 -21.58
C PHE A 433 -15.86 -13.11 -21.95
N TYR A 434 -15.72 -12.26 -20.95
CA TYR A 434 -15.30 -10.88 -21.12
C TYR A 434 -14.20 -10.49 -20.12
N TYR A 435 -13.16 -9.82 -20.62
CA TYR A 435 -12.13 -9.17 -19.83
C TYR A 435 -12.31 -7.66 -19.95
N GLU A 436 -12.47 -6.97 -18.82
CA GLU A 436 -12.66 -5.52 -18.80
C GLU A 436 -11.40 -4.80 -19.25
N GLU A 437 -10.25 -5.30 -18.81
CA GLU A 437 -8.96 -4.77 -19.26
C GLU A 437 -8.71 -5.14 -20.72
N GLY A 438 -8.50 -4.12 -21.55
CA GLY A 438 -8.30 -4.30 -22.99
C GLY A 438 -9.57 -4.64 -23.77
N HIS A 439 -10.75 -4.56 -23.16
CA HIS A 439 -12.05 -4.79 -23.80
C HIS A 439 -12.09 -6.08 -24.63
N VAL A 440 -11.68 -7.20 -24.02
CA VAL A 440 -11.51 -8.46 -24.74
C VAL A 440 -12.76 -9.33 -24.63
N CYS A 441 -13.32 -9.68 -25.77
CA CYS A 441 -14.45 -10.60 -25.93
C CYS A 441 -13.94 -11.97 -26.39
N VAL A 442 -14.24 -13.02 -25.64
CA VAL A 442 -13.90 -14.39 -25.99
C VAL A 442 -15.16 -15.16 -26.39
N PHE A 443 -15.13 -15.79 -27.55
CA PHE A 443 -16.18 -16.67 -28.08
C PHE A 443 -15.68 -18.11 -28.18
N CYS A 444 -16.42 -19.04 -27.60
CA CYS A 444 -16.17 -20.47 -27.63
C CYS A 444 -17.03 -21.11 -28.74
N ASP A 445 -16.48 -21.16 -29.95
CA ASP A 445 -17.17 -21.71 -31.12
C ASP A 445 -17.17 -23.24 -31.08
N GLY A 446 -18.29 -23.80 -30.62
CA GLY A 446 -18.62 -25.22 -30.74
C GLY A 446 -18.98 -25.64 -32.18
N SER A 447 -19.22 -26.94 -32.40
CA SER A 447 -19.51 -27.50 -33.73
C SER A 447 -20.76 -26.95 -34.42
N ILE A 448 -21.69 -26.36 -33.66
CA ILE A 448 -22.89 -25.70 -34.19
C ILE A 448 -22.57 -24.43 -35.01
N HIS A 449 -21.39 -23.84 -34.81
CA HIS A 449 -20.92 -22.66 -35.54
C HIS A 449 -20.29 -22.98 -36.90
N ASP A 450 -20.25 -24.25 -37.32
CA ASP A 450 -19.61 -24.63 -38.58
C ASP A 450 -20.47 -24.39 -39.83
N SER A 451 -21.77 -24.13 -39.69
CA SER A 451 -22.59 -23.83 -40.87
C SER A 451 -22.14 -22.50 -41.51
N PRO A 452 -22.03 -22.39 -42.86
CA PRO A 452 -21.57 -21.16 -43.52
C PRO A 452 -22.41 -19.93 -43.17
N GLU A 453 -23.72 -20.12 -43.01
CA GLU A 453 -24.68 -19.07 -42.66
C GLU A 453 -24.50 -18.57 -41.22
N GLN A 454 -24.11 -19.46 -40.30
CA GLN A 454 -23.81 -19.07 -38.92
C GLN A 454 -22.45 -18.37 -38.85
N ARG A 455 -21.42 -18.89 -39.53
CA ARG A 455 -20.10 -18.24 -39.61
C ARG A 455 -20.18 -16.83 -40.19
N ALA A 456 -20.98 -16.62 -41.23
CA ALA A 456 -21.15 -15.29 -41.82
C ALA A 456 -21.74 -14.29 -40.80
N ARG A 457 -22.79 -14.70 -40.08
CA ARG A 457 -23.41 -13.87 -39.03
C ARG A 457 -22.47 -13.60 -37.87
N ASP A 458 -21.75 -14.63 -37.39
CA ASP A 458 -20.79 -14.48 -36.29
C ASP A 458 -19.65 -13.53 -36.69
N ASN A 459 -19.18 -13.59 -37.94
CA ASN A 459 -18.15 -12.69 -38.46
C ASN A 459 -18.62 -11.24 -38.58
N GLU A 460 -19.88 -10.99 -38.98
CA GLU A 460 -20.44 -9.64 -39.02
C GLU A 460 -20.48 -9.00 -37.63
N VAL A 461 -20.97 -9.73 -36.63
CA VAL A 461 -21.02 -9.25 -35.24
C VAL A 461 -19.62 -8.99 -34.67
N ARG A 462 -18.66 -9.86 -35.00
CA ARG A 462 -17.26 -9.71 -34.55
C ARG A 462 -16.57 -8.51 -35.20
N ALA A 463 -16.80 -8.28 -36.49
CA ALA A 463 -16.27 -7.09 -37.17
C ALA A 463 -16.84 -5.80 -36.55
N GLU A 464 -18.12 -5.79 -36.19
CA GLU A 464 -18.74 -4.65 -35.50
C GLU A 464 -18.13 -4.41 -34.10
N LEU A 465 -17.83 -5.47 -33.35
CA LEU A 465 -17.10 -5.37 -32.08
C LEU A 465 -15.71 -4.78 -32.26
N GLU A 466 -14.96 -5.23 -33.26
CA GLU A 466 -13.62 -4.73 -33.57
C GLU A 466 -13.66 -3.25 -33.98
N ASP A 467 -14.66 -2.84 -34.77
CA ASP A 467 -14.88 -1.43 -35.15
C ASP A 467 -15.20 -0.53 -33.94
N LEU A 468 -15.82 -1.09 -32.90
CA LEU A 468 -16.07 -0.42 -31.61
C LEU A 468 -14.85 -0.44 -30.67
N GLY A 469 -13.74 -1.05 -31.08
CA GLY A 469 -12.49 -1.11 -30.30
C GLY A 469 -12.39 -2.28 -29.33
N TYR A 470 -13.30 -3.25 -29.40
CA TYR A 470 -13.17 -4.50 -28.66
C TYR A 470 -12.15 -5.41 -29.35
N ARG A 471 -11.41 -6.19 -28.56
CA ARG A 471 -10.56 -7.26 -29.08
C ARG A 471 -11.32 -8.57 -29.06
N VAL A 472 -11.43 -9.24 -30.20
CA VAL A 472 -12.13 -10.51 -30.32
C VAL A 472 -11.13 -11.67 -30.31
N ILE A 473 -11.40 -12.68 -29.47
CA ILE A 473 -10.67 -13.96 -29.46
C ILE A 473 -11.67 -15.09 -29.66
N VAL A 474 -11.38 -15.98 -30.60
CA VAL A 474 -12.22 -17.14 -30.89
C VAL A 474 -11.48 -18.41 -30.46
N ILE A 475 -12.10 -19.19 -29.59
CA ILE A 475 -11.65 -20.51 -29.17
C ILE A 475 -12.46 -21.55 -29.92
N ARG A 476 -11.79 -22.32 -30.76
CA ARG A 476 -12.36 -23.34 -31.63
C ARG A 476 -12.31 -24.72 -30.97
N TYR A 477 -13.41 -25.46 -31.05
CA TYR A 477 -13.52 -26.81 -30.49
C TYR A 477 -12.62 -27.85 -31.18
N ASP A 478 -12.29 -27.62 -32.46
CA ASP A 478 -11.54 -28.52 -33.34
C ASP A 478 -10.02 -28.23 -33.36
N GLN A 479 -9.56 -27.30 -32.53
CA GLN A 479 -8.16 -26.94 -32.36
C GLN A 479 -7.65 -27.29 -30.96
N ASP A 480 -6.34 -27.42 -30.81
CA ASP A 480 -5.73 -27.62 -29.50
C ASP A 480 -5.98 -26.40 -28.60
N LEU A 481 -6.49 -26.65 -27.40
CA LEU A 481 -6.91 -25.58 -26.49
C LEU A 481 -5.71 -24.83 -25.92
N GLU A 482 -4.64 -25.54 -25.56
CA GLU A 482 -3.43 -24.93 -25.00
C GLU A 482 -2.72 -24.05 -26.04
N ALA A 483 -2.60 -24.51 -27.28
CA ALA A 483 -2.03 -23.71 -28.35
C ALA A 483 -2.79 -22.39 -28.60
N GLN A 484 -4.13 -22.43 -28.54
CA GLN A 484 -4.97 -21.24 -28.69
C GLN A 484 -4.80 -20.27 -27.51
N VAL A 485 -4.77 -20.77 -26.27
CA VAL A 485 -4.56 -19.94 -25.08
C VAL A 485 -3.14 -19.36 -25.05
N ALA A 486 -2.13 -20.16 -25.36
CA ALA A 486 -0.72 -19.74 -25.37
C ALA A 486 -0.42 -18.67 -26.44
N ALA A 487 -1.28 -18.50 -27.45
CA ALA A 487 -1.16 -17.44 -28.44
C ALA A 487 -1.48 -16.03 -27.89
N TYR A 488 -2.14 -15.95 -26.73
CA TYR A 488 -2.58 -14.68 -26.12
C TYR A 488 -2.09 -14.56 -24.66
N PRO A 489 -0.76 -14.58 -24.41
CA PRO A 489 -0.22 -14.50 -23.05
C PRO A 489 -0.50 -13.15 -22.38
N ASP A 490 -0.77 -12.11 -23.16
CA ASP A 490 -1.14 -10.78 -22.68
C ASP A 490 -2.59 -10.71 -22.14
N VAL A 491 -3.47 -11.62 -22.58
CA VAL A 491 -4.86 -11.73 -22.09
C VAL A 491 -4.97 -12.78 -21.00
N PHE A 492 -4.48 -14.00 -21.28
CA PHE A 492 -4.67 -15.14 -20.38
C PHE A 492 -3.53 -15.28 -19.36
N GLY A 493 -2.44 -14.54 -19.49
CA GLY A 493 -1.22 -14.76 -18.71
C GLY A 493 -0.49 -16.03 -19.13
N GLU A 494 0.73 -16.22 -18.63
CA GLU A 494 1.51 -17.45 -18.83
C GLU A 494 0.97 -18.59 -17.94
N GLY A 495 0.86 -19.80 -18.50
CA GLY A 495 0.40 -20.98 -17.77
C GLY A 495 1.54 -21.72 -17.10
N LYS A 496 1.21 -22.57 -16.12
CA LYS A 496 2.14 -23.60 -15.64
C LYS A 496 2.53 -24.52 -16.81
N ALA A 497 3.84 -24.62 -17.06
CA ALA A 497 4.42 -25.62 -17.97
C ALA A 497 4.22 -27.05 -17.43
#